data_AF-A0A2M9ZQ18-F1
#
_entry.id   AF-A0A2M9ZQ18-F1
#
_cell.length_a   1.000
_cell.length_b   1.000
_cell.length_c   1.000
_cell.angle_alpha   90.00
_cell.angle_beta   90.00
_cell.angle_gamma   90.00
#
_symmetry.space_group_name_H-M   'P 1'
#
loop_
_entity.id
_entity.type
_entity.pdbx_description
1 polymer ?
#
loop_
_entity_poly.entity_id
_entity_poly.type
_entity_poly.pdbx_seq_one_letter_code
_entity_poly.pdbx_strand_id
1 'polypeptide(L)'
;MKHRNLRLIFFASLVVFGACEDQTENKTLKDVYNRFVQNLIQNSAPGGTPGSEPGTGTPGGGPGTGTGSGSGSSYSTSCAIVRKATPDAYQVFLVQIPYENCKKEILWGTTPEENRSIKVKSYKRYLEIVSSFPSECAATITYLQDRINDPSKITVESQAQIDSARYYPVDSLLKEMRNSLLNAPSAPISEETYAASKVGTYSEYQRFEDLRAIIFMGPMEGINETTCVDVVGNIFTTEFPPETYFWEGKPIDSPKTFLNGLCYYGKDYDAPDKQYQKCTTLSEEF
;
A
#
# COMPACT_ATOMS: atom_id res chain seq x y z
N MET A 1 -9.98 9.17 -32.18
CA MET A 1 -9.16 8.26 -31.35
C MET A 1 -9.35 8.55 -29.83
N LYS A 2 -10.58 8.72 -29.31
CA LYS A 2 -10.79 9.33 -27.97
C LYS A 2 -11.83 8.69 -27.02
N HIS A 3 -12.56 7.65 -27.41
CA HIS A 3 -13.47 6.94 -26.48
C HIS A 3 -13.18 5.44 -26.32
N ARG A 4 -12.47 4.83 -27.29
CA ARG A 4 -12.17 3.38 -27.27
C ARG A 4 -11.11 3.02 -26.23
N ASN A 5 -10.12 3.90 -26.02
CA ASN A 5 -9.02 3.67 -25.08
C ASN A 5 -9.45 3.92 -23.62
N LEU A 6 -10.37 4.85 -23.37
CA LEU A 6 -10.89 5.09 -22.03
C LEU A 6 -11.77 3.92 -21.55
N ARG A 7 -12.55 3.32 -22.46
CA ARG A 7 -13.30 2.09 -22.16
C ARG A 7 -12.35 0.92 -21.91
N LEU A 8 -11.27 0.77 -22.67
CA LEU A 8 -10.29 -0.29 -22.44
C LEU A 8 -9.55 -0.16 -21.10
N ILE A 9 -9.25 1.08 -20.66
CA ILE A 9 -8.66 1.31 -19.32
C ILE A 9 -9.69 1.01 -18.23
N PHE A 10 -10.95 1.44 -18.40
CA PHE A 10 -12.02 1.13 -17.44
C PHE A 10 -12.33 -0.38 -17.37
N PHE A 11 -12.28 -1.09 -18.50
CA PHE A 11 -12.40 -2.55 -18.55
C PHE A 11 -11.17 -3.25 -17.96
N ALA A 12 -9.96 -2.73 -18.17
CA ALA A 12 -8.76 -3.26 -17.53
C ALA A 12 -8.80 -3.06 -16.00
N SER A 13 -9.29 -1.92 -15.53
CA SER A 13 -9.56 -1.68 -14.10
C SER A 13 -10.66 -2.60 -13.58
N LEU A 14 -11.74 -2.84 -14.32
CA LEU A 14 -12.78 -3.81 -13.93
C LEU A 14 -12.29 -5.27 -13.97
N VAL A 15 -11.30 -5.61 -14.80
CA VAL A 15 -10.69 -6.96 -14.79
C VAL A 15 -9.68 -7.10 -13.66
N VAL A 16 -8.94 -6.04 -13.32
CA VAL A 16 -7.99 -6.04 -12.19
C VAL A 16 -8.70 -5.95 -10.83
N PHE A 17 -9.84 -5.25 -10.74
CA PHE A 17 -10.57 -5.04 -9.49
C PHE A 17 -11.91 -5.79 -9.40
N GLY A 18 -12.48 -6.25 -10.52
CA GLY A 18 -13.74 -6.99 -10.57
C GLY A 18 -13.62 -8.49 -10.88
N ALA A 19 -12.41 -9.02 -11.15
CA ALA A 19 -12.19 -10.47 -11.29
C ALA A 19 -12.03 -11.20 -9.94
N CYS A 20 -12.63 -10.69 -8.86
CA CYS A 20 -12.72 -11.39 -7.57
C CYS A 20 -14.15 -11.75 -7.15
N GLU A 21 -15.15 -11.47 -7.98
CA GLU A 21 -16.51 -11.97 -7.77
C GLU A 21 -16.94 -12.77 -9.01
N ASP A 22 -17.16 -14.07 -8.82
CA ASP A 22 -17.56 -15.08 -9.82
C ASP A 22 -16.53 -15.54 -10.87
N GLN A 23 -15.52 -16.28 -10.41
CA GLN A 23 -15.10 -17.50 -11.11
C GLN A 23 -15.08 -18.68 -10.16
N THR A 24 -16.26 -19.27 -9.95
CA THR A 24 -16.36 -20.67 -9.55
C THR A 24 -15.72 -21.52 -10.66
N GLU A 25 -14.62 -22.19 -10.30
CA GLU A 25 -13.89 -23.21 -11.07
C GLU A 25 -13.17 -22.78 -12.36
N ASN A 26 -12.03 -22.10 -12.23
CA ASN A 26 -10.96 -22.22 -13.22
C ASN A 26 -9.92 -23.24 -12.75
N LYS A 27 -10.22 -24.54 -12.93
CA LYS A 27 -9.33 -25.68 -12.58
C LYS A 27 -7.91 -25.50 -13.11
N THR A 28 -7.74 -24.82 -14.24
CA THR A 28 -6.45 -24.57 -14.88
C THR A 28 -5.54 -23.68 -14.03
N LEU A 29 -6.06 -22.65 -13.37
CA LEU A 29 -5.23 -21.78 -12.52
C LEU A 29 -4.83 -22.47 -11.21
N LYS A 30 -5.74 -23.25 -10.64
CA LYS A 30 -5.48 -24.06 -9.45
C LYS A 30 -4.44 -25.17 -9.73
N ASP A 31 -4.50 -25.79 -10.91
CA ASP A 31 -3.52 -26.81 -11.31
C ASP A 31 -2.14 -26.22 -11.65
N VAL A 32 -2.09 -25.02 -12.24
CA VAL A 32 -0.83 -24.29 -12.46
C VAL A 32 -0.20 -23.88 -11.12
N TYR A 33 -1.01 -23.36 -10.19
CA TYR A 33 -0.55 -23.03 -8.84
C TYR A 33 -0.07 -24.28 -8.07
N ASN A 34 -0.82 -25.37 -8.11
CA ASN A 34 -0.44 -26.62 -7.43
C ASN A 34 0.83 -27.24 -8.03
N ARG A 35 1.03 -27.19 -9.36
CA ARG A 35 2.28 -27.62 -9.99
C ARG A 35 3.46 -26.74 -9.61
N PHE A 36 3.26 -25.44 -9.50
CA PHE A 36 4.29 -24.50 -9.05
C PHE A 36 4.71 -24.80 -7.60
N VAL A 37 3.75 -25.00 -6.69
CA VAL A 37 4.01 -25.34 -5.28
C VAL A 37 4.67 -26.71 -5.14
N GLN A 38 4.25 -27.73 -5.90
CA GLN A 38 4.89 -29.05 -5.87
C GLN A 38 6.35 -29.03 -6.36
N ASN A 39 6.67 -28.22 -7.36
CA ASN A 39 8.04 -28.06 -7.84
C ASN A 39 8.96 -27.33 -6.84
N LEU A 40 8.40 -26.46 -5.99
CA LEU A 40 9.11 -25.80 -4.90
C LEU A 40 9.45 -26.78 -3.76
N ILE A 41 8.50 -27.68 -3.43
CA ILE A 41 8.67 -28.65 -2.34
C ILE A 41 9.59 -29.81 -2.77
N GLN A 42 9.57 -30.24 -4.03
CA GLN A 42 10.41 -31.35 -4.51
C GLN A 42 11.90 -31.01 -4.64
N ASN A 43 12.28 -29.73 -4.67
CA ASN A 43 13.68 -29.30 -4.65
C ASN A 43 14.24 -29.09 -3.24
N SER A 44 13.44 -29.37 -2.21
CA SER A 44 13.80 -29.16 -0.81
C SER A 44 13.82 -30.50 -0.07
N ALA A 45 14.86 -31.31 -0.32
CA ALA A 45 15.20 -32.42 0.56
C ALA A 45 16.63 -32.27 1.10
N PRO A 46 16.89 -32.73 2.34
CA PRO A 46 17.72 -32.02 3.29
C PRO A 46 19.09 -32.68 3.48
N GLY A 47 20.11 -31.86 3.73
CA GLY A 47 21.42 -32.32 4.19
C GLY A 47 21.74 -31.77 5.58
N GLY A 48 21.75 -32.66 6.59
CA GLY A 48 22.61 -32.52 7.78
C GLY A 48 21.93 -32.23 9.12
N THR A 49 21.81 -33.27 9.95
CA THR A 49 21.72 -33.26 11.44
C THR A 49 23.10 -33.66 12.03
N PRO A 50 23.36 -33.71 13.37
CA PRO A 50 22.72 -33.12 14.56
C PRO A 50 23.70 -32.57 15.66
N GLY A 51 23.15 -31.92 16.71
CA GLY A 51 23.76 -31.76 18.05
C GLY A 51 23.88 -30.30 18.51
N SER A 52 23.62 -29.87 19.75
CA SER A 52 23.22 -30.50 21.01
C SER A 52 22.73 -29.37 21.95
N GLU A 53 21.65 -29.57 22.70
CA GLU A 53 21.31 -28.81 23.93
C GLU A 53 21.95 -29.50 25.16
N PRO A 54 21.89 -28.99 26.42
CA PRO A 54 21.10 -27.86 26.97
C PRO A 54 21.87 -26.93 27.96
N GLY A 55 21.26 -25.80 28.35
CA GLY A 55 21.77 -24.94 29.43
C GLY A 55 20.72 -23.99 30.01
N THR A 56 20.20 -24.36 31.18
CA THR A 56 19.21 -23.70 32.06
C THR A 56 19.67 -22.38 32.69
N GLY A 57 18.75 -21.41 32.88
CA GLY A 57 18.92 -20.35 33.89
C GLY A 57 18.03 -19.09 33.77
N THR A 58 16.93 -19.05 34.52
CA THR A 58 16.25 -17.84 35.05
C THR A 58 16.39 -17.93 36.60
N PRO A 59 16.31 -16.89 37.47
CA PRO A 59 15.52 -15.65 37.35
C PRO A 59 16.07 -14.36 38.03
N GLY A 60 15.35 -13.24 37.84
CA GLY A 60 15.41 -12.03 38.68
C GLY A 60 14.96 -10.79 37.88
N GLY A 61 13.90 -10.03 38.21
CA GLY A 61 13.24 -9.80 39.49
C GLY A 61 13.71 -8.46 40.08
N GLY A 62 13.04 -7.35 39.74
CA GLY A 62 13.33 -6.03 40.33
C GLY A 62 12.50 -4.89 39.73
N PRO A 63 11.61 -4.23 40.49
CA PRO A 63 10.66 -3.23 39.99
C PRO A 63 11.24 -1.79 40.06
N GLY A 64 10.96 -1.00 39.03
CA GLY A 64 11.30 0.43 38.96
C GLY A 64 10.06 1.30 38.87
N THR A 65 9.76 2.02 39.94
CA THR A 65 8.66 2.95 40.12
C THR A 65 8.93 4.33 39.51
N GLY A 66 7.94 4.87 38.80
CA GLY A 66 7.56 6.28 38.81
C GLY A 66 8.36 7.27 37.96
N THR A 67 7.66 8.03 37.10
CA THR A 67 7.34 9.48 37.28
C THR A 67 6.99 10.16 35.95
N GLY A 68 6.03 11.10 36.00
CA GLY A 68 5.82 12.17 35.01
C GLY A 68 4.91 11.80 33.83
N SER A 69 3.60 12.09 33.85
CA SER A 69 3.02 13.40 33.50
C SER A 69 3.71 14.09 32.31
N GLY A 70 3.04 14.06 31.16
CA GLY A 70 3.38 14.91 30.02
C GLY A 70 2.61 14.54 28.76
N SER A 71 1.52 15.28 28.48
CA SER A 71 1.13 15.66 27.12
C SER A 71 0.94 14.53 26.10
N GLY A 72 -0.22 13.88 26.13
CA GLY A 72 -0.72 13.14 24.97
C GLY A 72 -1.30 14.09 23.91
N SER A 73 -0.52 15.05 23.43
CA SER A 73 -0.79 15.65 22.12
C SER A 73 -0.78 14.48 21.14
N SER A 74 -1.96 14.04 20.69
CA SER A 74 -2.07 13.08 19.61
C SER A 74 -1.55 13.78 18.36
N TYR A 75 -0.24 13.79 18.17
CA TYR A 75 0.34 14.09 16.89
C TYR A 75 -0.22 13.03 15.95
N SER A 76 -1.21 13.41 15.15
CA SER A 76 -1.77 12.55 14.13
C SER A 76 -0.61 12.07 13.26
N THR A 77 -0.50 10.75 13.11
CA THR A 77 0.62 10.13 12.38
C THR A 77 0.21 9.65 10.99
N SER A 78 -1.05 9.89 10.61
CA SER A 78 -1.63 9.41 9.37
C SER A 78 -2.35 10.53 8.63
N CYS A 79 -2.42 10.39 7.31
CA CYS A 79 -3.07 11.32 6.40
C CYS A 79 -4.14 10.59 5.60
N ALA A 80 -5.31 11.19 5.50
CA ALA A 80 -6.39 10.76 4.64
C ALA A 80 -6.34 11.55 3.33
N ILE A 81 -6.08 10.84 2.23
CA ILE A 81 -6.14 11.37 0.86
C ILE A 81 -7.51 11.01 0.30
N VAL A 82 -8.38 11.99 0.27
CA VAL A 82 -9.77 11.86 -0.15
C VAL A 82 -9.89 12.20 -1.63
N ARG A 83 -10.57 11.35 -2.38
CA ARG A 83 -10.93 11.59 -3.79
C ARG A 83 -12.40 11.32 -4.00
N LYS A 84 -13.07 12.20 -4.73
CA LYS A 84 -14.45 11.98 -5.14
C LYS A 84 -14.53 10.83 -6.16
N ALA A 85 -15.29 9.79 -5.85
CA ALA A 85 -15.47 8.61 -6.70
C ALA A 85 -16.76 8.70 -7.53
N THR A 86 -17.86 9.10 -6.89
CA THR A 86 -19.17 9.36 -7.52
C THR A 86 -19.74 10.66 -6.93
N PRO A 87 -20.91 11.17 -7.40
CA PRO A 87 -21.58 12.29 -6.75
C PRO A 87 -21.77 12.12 -5.23
N ASP A 88 -21.99 10.87 -4.79
CA ASP A 88 -22.41 10.49 -3.43
C ASP A 88 -21.39 9.59 -2.69
N ALA A 89 -20.20 9.38 -3.28
CA ALA A 89 -19.15 8.53 -2.75
C ALA A 89 -17.77 9.18 -2.83
N TYR A 90 -16.99 8.98 -1.77
CA TYR A 90 -15.59 9.35 -1.68
C TYR A 90 -14.74 8.12 -1.35
N GLN A 91 -13.63 8.01 -2.05
CA GLN A 91 -12.58 7.03 -1.78
C GLN A 91 -11.50 7.70 -0.92
N VAL A 92 -11.08 7.03 0.15
CA VAL A 92 -10.07 7.55 1.07
C VAL A 92 -8.89 6.60 1.12
N PHE A 93 -7.74 7.09 0.68
CA PHE A 93 -6.46 6.43 0.89
C PHE A 93 -5.86 6.92 2.19
N LEU A 94 -5.72 6.03 3.16
CA LEU A 94 -5.09 6.31 4.43
C LEU A 94 -3.61 5.96 4.31
N VAL A 95 -2.74 6.88 4.69
CA VAL A 95 -1.29 6.71 4.54
C VAL A 95 -0.56 7.17 5.80
N GLN A 96 0.52 6.51 6.15
CA GLN A 96 1.33 6.89 7.31
C GLN A 96 2.25 8.04 6.97
N ILE A 97 1.93 9.26 7.41
CA ILE A 97 2.67 10.50 7.11
C ILE A 97 2.56 11.44 8.33
N PRO A 98 3.66 12.12 8.73
CA PRO A 98 3.60 13.10 9.81
C PRO A 98 2.56 14.20 9.57
N TYR A 99 1.90 14.64 10.63
CA TYR A 99 0.86 15.67 10.60
C TYR A 99 1.23 16.88 9.73
N GLU A 100 2.43 17.43 9.93
CA GLU A 100 2.92 18.62 9.23
C GLU A 100 3.02 18.44 7.70
N ASN A 101 3.18 17.19 7.26
CA ASN A 101 3.32 16.80 5.86
C ASN A 101 2.00 16.37 5.22
N CYS A 102 0.91 16.22 5.99
CA CYS A 102 -0.42 15.90 5.45
C CYS A 102 -1.08 17.12 4.79
N LYS A 103 -0.48 17.58 3.69
CA LYS A 103 -0.94 18.74 2.93
C LYS A 103 -0.82 18.47 1.45
N LYS A 104 -1.83 18.94 0.69
CA LYS A 104 -1.87 18.78 -0.76
C LYS A 104 -0.63 19.37 -1.42
N GLU A 105 -0.24 20.59 -1.04
CA GLU A 105 0.95 21.30 -1.53
C GLU A 105 2.27 20.53 -1.33
N ILE A 106 2.37 19.68 -0.32
CA ILE A 106 3.56 18.87 -0.04
C ILE A 106 3.53 17.55 -0.79
N LEU A 107 2.39 16.85 -0.75
CA LEU A 107 2.27 15.47 -1.22
C LEU A 107 1.87 15.35 -2.68
N TRP A 108 1.22 16.38 -3.25
CA TRP A 108 0.65 16.33 -4.60
C TRP A 108 0.86 17.60 -5.42
N GLY A 109 0.98 18.77 -4.79
CA GLY A 109 1.00 20.07 -5.44
C GLY A 109 -0.42 20.64 -5.63
N THR A 110 -0.50 21.96 -5.74
CA THR A 110 -1.74 22.71 -6.01
C THR A 110 -1.88 23.09 -7.49
N THR A 111 -0.81 22.93 -8.27
CA THR A 111 -0.76 23.16 -9.72
C THR A 111 -0.10 21.98 -10.45
N PRO A 112 -0.29 21.82 -11.77
CA PRO A 112 0.41 20.81 -12.56
C PRO A 112 1.93 20.90 -12.47
N GLU A 113 2.50 22.11 -12.40
CA GLU A 113 3.93 22.36 -12.28
C GLU A 113 4.49 21.95 -10.91
N GLU A 114 3.74 22.20 -9.84
CA GLU A 114 4.09 21.71 -8.49
C GLU A 114 4.01 20.18 -8.44
N ASN A 115 2.96 19.59 -9.02
CA ASN A 115 2.83 18.14 -9.14
C ASN A 115 4.02 17.52 -9.89
N ARG A 116 4.42 18.13 -11.01
CA ARG A 116 5.63 17.73 -11.76
C ARG A 116 6.86 17.74 -10.86
N SER A 117 7.06 18.82 -10.11
CA SER A 117 8.23 18.97 -9.22
C SER A 117 8.26 17.91 -8.13
N ILE A 118 7.10 17.52 -7.59
CA ILE A 118 6.98 16.42 -6.62
C ILE A 118 7.29 15.08 -7.28
N LYS A 119 6.77 14.81 -8.49
CA LYS A 119 7.08 13.59 -9.24
C LYS A 119 8.58 13.46 -9.55
N VAL A 120 9.26 14.54 -9.91
CA VAL A 120 10.73 14.54 -10.12
C VAL A 120 11.47 14.09 -8.86
N LYS A 121 11.06 14.55 -7.67
CA LYS A 121 11.66 14.11 -6.40
C LYS A 121 11.47 12.61 -6.18
N SER A 122 10.29 12.08 -6.49
CA SER A 122 10.02 10.64 -6.41
C SER A 122 10.84 9.84 -7.43
N TYR A 123 10.95 10.30 -8.67
CA TYR A 123 11.75 9.65 -9.71
C TYR A 123 13.23 9.57 -9.36
N LYS A 124 13.78 10.59 -8.69
CA LYS A 124 15.16 10.53 -8.18
C LYS A 124 15.34 9.40 -7.15
N ARG A 125 14.41 9.25 -6.20
CA ARG A 125 14.43 8.13 -5.24
C ARG A 125 14.29 6.78 -5.93
N TYR A 126 13.40 6.68 -6.93
CA TYR A 126 13.25 5.45 -7.69
C TYR A 126 14.53 5.10 -8.44
N LEU A 127 15.18 6.09 -9.05
CA LEU A 127 16.44 5.93 -9.77
C LEU A 127 17.54 5.42 -8.83
N GLU A 128 17.64 5.93 -7.60
CA GLU A 128 18.59 5.44 -6.60
C GLU A 128 18.40 3.94 -6.31
N ILE A 129 17.15 3.46 -6.24
CA ILE A 129 16.83 2.05 -6.02
C ILE A 129 17.24 1.22 -7.24
N VAL A 130 16.70 1.55 -8.43
CA VAL A 130 16.91 0.71 -9.62
C VAL A 130 18.35 0.77 -10.15
N SER A 131 19.11 1.83 -9.85
CA SER A 131 20.52 1.94 -10.24
C SER A 131 21.42 0.91 -9.54
N SER A 132 20.93 0.26 -8.47
CA SER A 132 21.62 -0.87 -7.84
C SER A 132 21.55 -2.15 -8.69
N PHE A 133 20.70 -2.19 -9.72
CA PHE A 133 20.46 -3.33 -10.61
C PHE A 133 20.54 -2.92 -12.09
N PRO A 134 21.70 -2.41 -12.55
CA PRO A 134 21.81 -1.75 -13.85
C PRO A 134 21.55 -2.68 -15.04
N SER A 135 21.78 -4.00 -14.90
CA SER A 135 21.49 -4.99 -15.93
C SER A 135 20.02 -5.35 -16.03
N GLU A 136 19.34 -5.45 -14.89
CA GLU A 136 17.96 -5.89 -14.76
C GLU A 136 16.97 -4.75 -15.04
N CYS A 137 17.39 -3.50 -14.79
CA CYS A 137 16.57 -2.29 -14.82
C CYS A 137 17.04 -1.23 -15.83
N ALA A 138 17.76 -1.60 -16.89
CA ALA A 138 18.35 -0.67 -17.86
C ALA A 138 17.31 0.28 -18.52
N ALA A 139 16.16 -0.24 -18.95
CA ALA A 139 15.09 0.54 -19.57
C ALA A 139 14.41 1.47 -18.56
N THR A 140 14.16 0.97 -17.34
CA THR A 140 13.59 1.77 -16.24
C THR A 140 14.52 2.90 -15.82
N ILE A 141 15.83 2.63 -15.70
CA ILE A 141 16.86 3.64 -15.43
C ILE A 141 16.84 4.73 -16.51
N THR A 142 16.88 4.33 -17.78
CA THR A 142 16.85 5.27 -18.91
C THR A 142 15.58 6.13 -18.89
N TYR A 143 14.42 5.50 -18.66
CA TYR A 143 13.13 6.17 -18.55
C TYR A 143 13.11 7.26 -17.46
N LEU A 144 13.63 6.92 -16.27
CA LEU A 144 13.69 7.82 -15.13
C LEU A 144 14.67 8.97 -15.38
N GLN A 145 15.87 8.67 -15.89
CA GLN A 145 16.88 9.67 -16.23
C GLN A 145 16.37 10.67 -17.27
N ASP A 146 15.71 10.20 -18.32
CA ASP A 146 15.12 11.06 -19.35
C ASP A 146 14.13 12.07 -18.80
N ARG A 147 13.32 11.68 -17.81
CA ARG A 147 12.30 12.53 -17.16
C ARG A 147 12.85 13.40 -16.05
N ILE A 148 13.92 12.97 -15.40
CA ILE A 148 14.65 13.82 -14.44
C ILE A 148 15.40 14.92 -15.19
N ASN A 149 16.03 14.59 -16.32
CA ASN A 149 16.77 15.52 -17.16
C ASN A 149 15.84 16.48 -17.93
N ASP A 150 14.67 15.99 -18.37
CA ASP A 150 13.63 16.78 -19.00
C ASP A 150 12.25 16.53 -18.34
N PRO A 151 11.94 17.29 -17.26
CA PRO A 151 10.66 17.16 -16.55
C PRO A 151 9.42 17.42 -17.41
N SER A 152 9.55 18.04 -18.59
CA SER A 152 8.40 18.26 -19.48
C SER A 152 7.79 16.96 -20.01
N LYS A 153 8.58 15.87 -20.03
CA LYS A 153 8.15 14.52 -20.40
C LYS A 153 7.32 13.82 -19.32
N ILE A 154 7.19 14.40 -18.13
CA ILE A 154 6.39 13.84 -17.04
C ILE A 154 4.92 14.20 -17.26
N THR A 155 4.09 13.16 -17.41
CA THR A 155 2.63 13.31 -17.42
C THR A 155 2.16 13.85 -16.07
N VAL A 156 1.45 14.96 -16.09
CA VAL A 156 0.88 15.62 -14.91
C VAL A 156 -0.64 15.53 -14.94
N GLU A 157 -1.24 15.50 -13.76
CA GLU A 157 -2.68 15.57 -13.61
C GLU A 157 -3.21 16.95 -14.07
N SER A 158 -4.41 16.98 -14.63
CA SER A 158 -5.10 18.25 -14.93
C SER A 158 -5.47 18.99 -13.64
N GLN A 159 -5.68 20.31 -13.73
CA GLN A 159 -6.11 21.12 -12.58
C GLN A 159 -7.38 20.54 -11.92
N ALA A 160 -8.35 20.08 -12.72
CA ALA A 160 -9.58 19.47 -12.20
C ALA A 160 -9.33 18.19 -11.38
N GLN A 161 -8.34 17.38 -11.76
CA GLN A 161 -7.95 16.19 -11.01
C GLN A 161 -7.15 16.53 -9.75
N ILE A 162 -6.33 17.58 -9.80
CA ILE A 162 -5.63 18.10 -8.63
C ILE A 162 -6.67 18.63 -7.62
N ASP A 163 -7.68 19.36 -8.09
CA ASP A 163 -8.73 19.97 -7.26
C ASP A 163 -9.79 18.99 -6.76
N SER A 164 -9.81 17.75 -7.25
CA SER A 164 -10.69 16.70 -6.73
C SER A 164 -10.13 15.99 -5.49
N ALA A 165 -8.84 16.18 -5.18
CA ALA A 165 -8.20 15.60 -4.01
C ALA A 165 -8.23 16.53 -2.80
N ARG A 166 -8.48 15.97 -1.61
CA ARG A 166 -8.38 16.64 -0.31
C ARG A 166 -7.50 15.83 0.62
N TYR A 167 -6.85 16.51 1.56
CA TYR A 167 -5.85 15.93 2.45
C TYR A 167 -6.21 16.33 3.87
N TYR A 168 -6.44 15.34 4.74
CA TYR A 168 -6.86 15.57 6.11
C TYR A 168 -5.99 14.75 7.06
N PRO A 169 -5.37 15.36 8.07
CA PRO A 169 -4.72 14.61 9.12
C PRO A 169 -5.76 13.79 9.90
N VAL A 170 -5.43 12.53 10.20
CA VAL A 170 -6.27 11.65 11.03
C VAL A 170 -5.41 11.02 12.12
N ASP A 171 -6.02 10.74 13.28
CA ASP A 171 -5.29 10.24 14.45
C ASP A 171 -4.48 8.98 14.13
N SER A 172 -5.11 8.03 13.44
CA SER A 172 -4.55 6.72 13.09
C SER A 172 -5.29 6.11 11.92
N LEU A 173 -4.53 5.61 10.92
CA LEU A 173 -5.12 4.84 9.82
C LEU A 173 -5.83 3.57 10.31
N LEU A 174 -5.33 2.91 11.35
CA LEU A 174 -5.94 1.67 11.87
C LEU A 174 -7.29 1.98 12.53
N LYS A 175 -7.42 3.15 13.16
CA LYS A 175 -8.69 3.64 13.71
C LYS A 175 -9.71 3.86 12.59
N GLU A 176 -9.31 4.49 11.49
CA GLU A 176 -10.21 4.69 10.34
C GLU A 176 -10.63 3.37 9.67
N MET A 177 -9.72 2.40 9.59
CA MET A 177 -9.99 1.09 8.99
C MET A 177 -10.81 0.14 9.86
N ARG A 178 -11.10 0.48 11.12
CA ARG A 178 -11.72 -0.43 12.10
C ARG A 178 -12.97 -1.15 11.56
N ASN A 179 -13.91 -0.40 10.96
CA ASN A 179 -15.12 -0.99 10.39
C ASN A 179 -14.81 -2.04 9.32
N SER A 180 -13.88 -1.74 8.41
CA SER A 180 -13.50 -2.63 7.30
C SER A 180 -12.79 -3.89 7.77
N LEU A 181 -12.05 -3.81 8.86
CA LEU A 181 -11.31 -4.95 9.40
C LEU A 181 -12.20 -5.86 10.24
N LEU A 182 -13.06 -5.30 11.09
CA LEU A 182 -13.87 -6.07 12.03
C LEU A 182 -15.19 -6.58 11.43
N ASN A 183 -15.68 -5.95 10.36
CA ASN A 183 -17.00 -6.27 9.78
C ASN A 183 -16.93 -6.71 8.31
N ALA A 184 -15.74 -7.00 7.78
CA ALA A 184 -15.61 -7.54 6.41
C ALA A 184 -16.46 -8.81 6.25
N PRO A 185 -17.36 -8.91 5.26
CA PRO A 185 -18.28 -10.04 5.13
C PRO A 185 -17.60 -11.40 4.92
N SER A 186 -16.43 -11.42 4.28
CA SER A 186 -15.74 -12.64 3.88
C SER A 186 -14.61 -13.06 4.82
N ALA A 187 -14.04 -12.13 5.58
CA ALA A 187 -12.90 -12.38 6.45
C ALA A 187 -12.71 -11.23 7.46
N PRO A 188 -13.59 -11.11 8.48
CA PRO A 188 -13.34 -10.15 9.55
C PRO A 188 -12.19 -10.64 10.43
N ILE A 189 -11.37 -9.72 10.94
CA ILE A 189 -10.39 -10.03 11.99
C ILE A 189 -11.05 -9.91 13.36
N SER A 190 -10.52 -10.62 14.35
CA SER A 190 -10.97 -10.49 15.74
C SER A 190 -10.56 -9.15 16.36
N GLU A 191 -11.28 -8.72 17.40
CA GLU A 191 -10.91 -7.54 18.21
C GLU A 191 -9.52 -7.68 18.85
N GLU A 192 -9.14 -8.91 19.26
CA GLU A 192 -7.81 -9.21 19.78
C GLU A 192 -6.73 -8.97 18.71
N THR A 193 -6.94 -9.50 17.50
CA THR A 193 -6.05 -9.27 16.35
C THR A 193 -5.96 -7.79 15.99
N TYR A 194 -7.09 -7.07 16.00
CA TYR A 194 -7.11 -5.64 15.75
C TYR A 194 -6.32 -4.86 16.81
N ALA A 195 -6.52 -5.17 18.09
CA ALA A 195 -5.83 -4.53 19.21
C ALA A 195 -4.33 -4.81 19.23
N ALA A 196 -3.90 -5.99 18.76
CA ALA A 196 -2.50 -6.37 18.63
C ALA A 196 -1.83 -5.87 17.34
N SER A 197 -2.62 -5.40 16.36
CA SER A 197 -2.11 -4.81 15.12
C SER A 197 -1.54 -3.41 15.37
N LYS A 198 -0.61 -2.99 14.53
CA LYS A 198 0.07 -1.71 14.68
C LYS A 198 0.17 -0.94 13.37
N VAL A 199 0.44 0.35 13.50
CA VAL A 199 0.77 1.22 12.37
C VAL A 199 2.29 1.31 12.27
N GLY A 200 2.84 1.24 11.06
CA GLY A 200 4.27 1.38 10.84
C GLY A 200 4.76 2.83 10.91
N THR A 201 6.02 3.05 10.54
CA THR A 201 6.68 4.35 10.48
C THR A 201 6.51 5.01 9.10
N TYR A 202 6.72 6.33 9.04
CA TYR A 202 6.72 7.05 7.76
C TYR A 202 7.82 6.55 6.81
N SER A 203 9.01 6.22 7.33
CA SER A 203 10.11 5.67 6.52
C SER A 203 9.77 4.32 5.92
N GLU A 204 9.08 3.44 6.67
CA GLU A 204 8.61 2.16 6.14
C GLU A 204 7.56 2.39 5.04
N TYR A 205 6.59 3.30 5.26
CA TYR A 205 5.61 3.65 4.24
C TYR A 205 6.26 4.23 2.96
N GLN A 206 7.22 5.15 3.10
CA GLN A 206 7.91 5.72 1.95
C GLN A 206 8.68 4.65 1.17
N ARG A 207 9.40 3.77 1.88
CA ARG A 207 10.13 2.66 1.26
C ARG A 207 9.18 1.69 0.56
N PHE A 208 8.07 1.35 1.20
CA PHE A 208 7.02 0.51 0.64
C PHE A 208 6.43 1.11 -0.65
N GLU A 209 6.03 2.38 -0.63
CA GLU A 209 5.44 3.05 -1.80
C GLU A 209 6.46 3.26 -2.92
N ASP A 210 7.73 3.52 -2.60
CA ASP A 210 8.76 3.70 -3.62
C ASP A 210 9.01 2.38 -4.38
N LEU A 211 9.13 1.25 -3.67
CA LEU A 211 9.25 -0.09 -4.29
C LEU A 211 7.98 -0.45 -5.08
N ARG A 212 6.80 -0.22 -4.50
CA ARG A 212 5.51 -0.48 -5.15
C ARG A 212 5.37 0.32 -6.44
N ALA A 213 5.74 1.60 -6.43
CA ALA A 213 5.67 2.47 -7.59
C ALA A 213 6.58 1.98 -8.73
N ILE A 214 7.78 1.49 -8.42
CA ILE A 214 8.69 0.92 -9.43
C ILE A 214 8.07 -0.34 -10.07
N ILE A 215 7.53 -1.25 -9.25
CA ILE A 215 6.86 -2.48 -9.73
C ILE A 215 5.73 -2.16 -10.71
N PHE A 216 4.92 -1.14 -10.42
CA PHE A 216 3.80 -0.73 -11.27
C PHE A 216 4.18 0.23 -12.41
N MET A 217 5.38 0.82 -12.38
CA MET A 217 5.82 1.76 -13.41
C MET A 217 5.87 1.12 -14.79
N GLY A 218 6.35 -0.11 -14.88
CA GLY A 218 6.43 -0.88 -16.13
C GLY A 218 5.13 -0.89 -16.93
N PRO A 219 4.05 -1.52 -16.42
CA PRO A 219 2.77 -1.59 -17.12
C PRO A 219 2.09 -0.23 -17.30
N MET A 220 2.26 0.71 -16.36
CA MET A 220 1.62 2.03 -16.45
C MET A 220 2.24 2.94 -17.50
N GLU A 221 3.57 2.86 -17.67
CA GLU A 221 4.34 3.75 -18.53
C GLU A 221 4.80 3.07 -19.83
N GLY A 222 4.43 1.80 -20.03
CA GLY A 222 4.76 1.02 -21.22
C GLY A 222 6.24 0.57 -21.27
N ILE A 223 6.90 0.48 -20.13
CA ILE A 223 8.27 -0.05 -20.01
C ILE A 223 8.16 -1.56 -19.88
N ASN A 224 8.55 -2.29 -20.93
CA ASN A 224 8.50 -3.75 -20.92
C ASN A 224 9.85 -4.31 -20.42
N GLU A 225 10.01 -4.40 -19.10
CA GLU A 225 11.24 -4.86 -18.45
C GLU A 225 10.92 -5.76 -17.22
N THR A 226 10.49 -7.00 -17.50
CA THR A 226 10.07 -7.96 -16.46
C THR A 226 11.16 -8.23 -15.43
N THR A 227 12.43 -8.26 -15.84
CA THR A 227 13.57 -8.50 -14.93
C THR A 227 13.67 -7.45 -13.83
N CYS A 228 13.35 -6.19 -14.14
CA CYS A 228 13.34 -5.12 -13.13
C CYS A 228 12.19 -5.30 -12.15
N VAL A 229 11.01 -5.68 -12.66
CA VAL A 229 9.83 -5.98 -11.83
C VAL A 229 10.13 -7.14 -10.88
N ASP A 230 10.78 -8.20 -11.35
CA ASP A 230 11.11 -9.38 -10.55
C ASP A 230 12.13 -9.04 -9.45
N VAL A 231 13.23 -8.34 -9.77
CA VAL A 231 14.26 -8.01 -8.75
C VAL A 231 13.71 -7.05 -7.70
N VAL A 232 12.95 -6.03 -8.09
CA VAL A 232 12.33 -5.09 -7.14
C VAL A 232 11.19 -5.75 -6.37
N GLY A 233 10.42 -6.63 -7.02
CA GLY A 233 9.39 -7.46 -6.39
C GLY A 233 9.95 -8.35 -5.29
N ASN A 234 11.11 -8.98 -5.52
CA ASN A 234 11.79 -9.78 -4.51
C ASN A 234 12.25 -8.94 -3.32
N ILE A 235 12.73 -7.72 -3.56
CA ILE A 235 13.08 -6.78 -2.48
C ILE A 235 11.83 -6.39 -1.69
N PHE A 236 10.74 -6.06 -2.39
CA PHE A 236 9.47 -5.69 -1.79
C PHE A 236 8.92 -6.78 -0.87
N THR A 237 8.89 -8.04 -1.32
CA THR A 237 8.40 -9.17 -0.51
C THR A 237 9.35 -9.54 0.63
N THR A 238 10.65 -9.29 0.47
CA THR A 238 11.65 -9.50 1.54
C THR A 238 11.57 -8.44 2.63
N GLU A 239 11.44 -7.16 2.26
CA GLU A 239 11.37 -6.05 3.22
C GLU A 239 9.98 -5.93 3.86
N PHE A 240 8.92 -6.28 3.12
CA PHE A 240 7.54 -6.19 3.56
C PHE A 240 6.82 -7.55 3.41
N PRO A 241 7.22 -8.58 4.16
CA PRO A 241 6.59 -9.90 4.05
C PRO A 241 5.10 -9.83 4.45
N PRO A 242 4.18 -10.49 3.71
CA PRO A 242 2.75 -10.46 3.97
C PRO A 242 2.37 -11.13 5.32
N GLU A 243 3.27 -11.94 5.88
CA GLU A 243 3.15 -12.49 7.23
C GLU A 243 3.25 -11.41 8.30
N THR A 244 3.91 -10.28 8.03
CA THR A 244 4.13 -9.18 8.99
C THR A 244 3.38 -7.91 8.62
N TYR A 245 3.23 -7.63 7.32
CA TYR A 245 2.63 -6.40 6.81
C TYR A 245 1.30 -6.65 6.11
N PHE A 246 0.38 -5.69 6.24
CA PHE A 246 -0.90 -5.72 5.54
C PHE A 246 -0.80 -4.99 4.21
N TRP A 247 -0.73 -5.73 3.10
CA TRP A 247 -0.78 -5.15 1.74
C TRP A 247 -1.44 -6.05 0.68
N GLU A 248 -1.71 -7.32 0.96
CA GLU A 248 -2.39 -8.26 0.04
C GLU A 248 -3.92 -8.06 -0.04
N GLY A 249 -4.47 -7.09 0.69
CA GLY A 249 -5.87 -6.69 0.63
C GLY A 249 -6.87 -7.69 1.20
N LYS A 250 -6.42 -8.86 1.66
CA LYS A 250 -7.24 -9.85 2.36
C LYS A 250 -6.92 -9.81 3.85
N PRO A 251 -7.87 -9.44 4.72
CA PRO A 251 -7.67 -9.54 6.15
C PRO A 251 -7.44 -11.01 6.51
N ILE A 252 -6.34 -11.27 7.20
CA ILE A 252 -6.04 -12.54 7.85
C ILE A 252 -6.21 -12.27 9.34
N ASP A 253 -6.86 -13.16 10.08
CA ASP A 253 -6.99 -13.06 11.53
C ASP A 253 -5.66 -13.35 12.23
N SER A 254 -4.70 -12.45 12.04
CA SER A 254 -3.36 -12.45 12.59
C SER A 254 -2.86 -11.00 12.65
N PRO A 255 -2.22 -10.55 13.74
CA PRO A 255 -1.79 -9.16 13.88
C PRO A 255 -0.81 -8.74 12.78
N LYS A 256 -1.00 -7.55 12.21
CA LYS A 256 -0.15 -7.02 11.13
C LYS A 256 0.32 -5.59 11.41
N THR A 257 1.32 -5.18 10.66
CA THR A 257 1.75 -3.79 10.52
C THR A 257 1.09 -3.17 9.29
N PHE A 258 0.36 -2.09 9.50
CA PHE A 258 -0.32 -1.35 8.43
C PHE A 258 0.50 -0.11 8.05
N LEU A 259 0.78 0.04 6.75
CA LEU A 259 1.49 1.22 6.19
C LEU A 259 0.55 2.13 5.41
N ASN A 260 -0.50 1.55 4.84
CA ASN A 260 -1.57 2.26 4.17
C ASN A 260 -2.91 1.53 4.42
N GLY A 261 -3.98 2.14 3.95
CA GLY A 261 -5.33 1.63 4.09
C GLY A 261 -6.27 2.22 3.06
N LEU A 262 -7.41 1.58 2.88
CA LEU A 262 -8.50 2.08 2.05
C LEU A 262 -9.79 2.00 2.84
N CYS A 263 -10.51 3.10 2.87
CA CYS A 263 -11.88 3.16 3.35
C CYS A 263 -12.66 4.14 2.47
N TYR A 264 -13.96 4.22 2.70
CA TYR A 264 -14.84 5.07 1.91
C TYR A 264 -15.79 5.86 2.80
N TYR A 265 -16.36 6.93 2.27
CA TYR A 265 -17.47 7.61 2.96
C TYR A 265 -18.39 8.29 1.94
N GLY A 266 -19.50 8.84 2.42
CA GLY A 266 -20.59 9.37 1.61
C GLY A 266 -21.82 8.46 1.67
N LYS A 267 -22.95 8.98 1.17
CA LYS A 267 -24.27 8.34 1.28
C LYS A 267 -24.34 6.95 0.65
N ASP A 268 -23.54 6.69 -0.38
CA ASP A 268 -23.46 5.37 -1.02
C ASP A 268 -23.03 4.26 -0.04
N TYR A 269 -22.34 4.60 1.04
CA TYR A 269 -21.84 3.67 2.06
C TYR A 269 -22.72 3.60 3.32
N ASP A 270 -23.85 4.30 3.33
CA ASP A 270 -24.87 4.15 4.38
C ASP A 270 -25.74 2.90 4.17
N ALA A 271 -25.70 2.31 2.98
CA ALA A 271 -26.39 1.06 2.67
C ALA A 271 -25.86 -0.10 3.55
N PRO A 272 -26.73 -0.93 4.16
CA PRO A 272 -26.32 -1.97 5.11
C PRO A 272 -25.25 -2.94 4.58
N ASP A 273 -25.27 -3.22 3.27
CA ASP A 273 -24.32 -4.10 2.58
C ASP A 273 -22.96 -3.45 2.30
N LYS A 274 -22.79 -2.15 2.58
CA LYS A 274 -21.55 -1.40 2.29
C LYS A 274 -20.97 -0.67 3.51
N GLN A 275 -21.72 -0.60 4.60
CA GLN A 275 -21.28 0.07 5.84
C GLN A 275 -19.94 -0.45 6.36
N TYR A 276 -19.61 -1.72 6.13
CA TYR A 276 -18.32 -2.28 6.53
C TYR A 276 -17.13 -1.58 5.83
N GLN A 277 -17.31 -1.04 4.62
CA GLN A 277 -16.25 -0.34 3.89
C GLN A 277 -16.05 1.10 4.35
N LYS A 278 -16.92 1.61 5.23
CA LYS A 278 -16.93 3.01 5.63
C LYS A 278 -15.74 3.34 6.54
N CYS A 279 -15.13 4.51 6.34
CA CYS A 279 -14.19 5.06 7.29
C CYS A 279 -14.87 5.24 8.65
N THR A 280 -14.15 4.92 9.71
CA THR A 280 -14.75 4.82 11.05
C THR A 280 -15.03 6.20 11.65
N THR A 281 -14.19 7.20 11.41
CA THR A 281 -14.39 8.54 11.99
C THR A 281 -14.46 9.68 10.96
N LEU A 282 -13.91 9.50 9.76
CA LEU A 282 -14.13 10.46 8.67
C LEU A 282 -15.60 10.50 8.23
N SER A 283 -16.18 11.70 8.15
CA SER A 283 -17.56 11.95 7.74
C SER A 283 -17.65 13.14 6.77
N GLU A 284 -18.85 13.42 6.25
CA GLU A 284 -19.11 14.58 5.36
C GLU A 284 -18.89 15.95 6.02
N GLU A 285 -18.64 16.02 7.34
CA GLU A 285 -18.45 17.29 8.06
C GLU A 285 -17.04 17.91 7.89
N PHE A 286 -16.24 17.41 6.93
CA PHE A 286 -14.89 17.92 6.61
C PHE A 286 -14.70 18.28 5.12
#